data_AF-C1BTQ8-F1
#
_entry.id   AF-C1BTQ8-F1
#
_cell.length_a   1.000
_cell.length_b   1.000
_cell.length_c   1.000
_cell.angle_alpha   90.00
_cell.angle_beta   90.00
_cell.angle_gamma   90.00
#
_symmetry.space_group_name_H-M   'P 1'
#
loop_
_entity.id
_entity.type
_entity.pdbx_description
1 polymer ?
#
loop_
_entity_poly.entity_id
_entity_poly.type
_entity_poly.pdbx_seq_one_letter_code
_entity_poly.pdbx_strand_id
1 'polypeptide(L)'
;MKKTLEAEEGLRKGLEEERRLEDFKRLRNVSKISASHRRQIEGKHPLQGILYPMESHHKSQAYRANMFGKYGESSGIDPGICWPTPQDLLEKQEYEKVFYDNKDLFIIMKEQSEKEAAVEEKERRREEEILKNIKNMDKSLLEWKNRINMRNKQAEKERIRKLAILKELRQEYGYEVDPDIPSHASKIAEKEAEYLQKEKEAKKAKKNAKMQT
;
A
#
# COMPACT_ATOMS: atom_id res chain seq x y z
N MET A 1 -72.87 -46.74 32.29
CA MET A 1 -72.45 -47.53 31.12
C MET A 1 -72.82 -46.89 29.78
N LYS A 2 -74.05 -46.35 29.57
CA LYS A 2 -74.37 -45.69 28.28
C LYS A 2 -73.60 -44.38 28.03
N LYS A 3 -73.50 -43.49 29.02
CA LYS A 3 -72.74 -42.22 28.93
C LYS A 3 -71.23 -42.41 28.66
N THR A 4 -70.65 -43.52 29.13
CA THR A 4 -69.24 -43.83 28.89
C THR A 4 -69.03 -44.38 27.48
N LEU A 5 -69.97 -45.18 26.96
CA LEU A 5 -69.95 -45.66 25.58
C LEU A 5 -70.17 -44.53 24.56
N GLU A 6 -71.09 -43.60 24.83
CA GLU A 6 -71.30 -42.41 23.98
C GLU A 6 -70.07 -41.50 23.94
N ALA A 7 -69.35 -41.36 25.07
CA ALA A 7 -68.08 -40.62 25.12
C ALA A 7 -66.97 -41.33 24.33
N GLU A 8 -66.87 -42.66 24.41
CA GLU A 8 -65.92 -43.45 23.63
C GLU A 8 -66.23 -43.40 22.12
N GLU A 9 -67.50 -43.43 21.72
CA GLU A 9 -67.91 -43.25 20.34
C GLU A 9 -67.61 -41.85 19.81
N GLY A 10 -67.81 -40.81 20.63
CA GLY A 10 -67.42 -39.44 20.31
C GLY A 10 -65.91 -39.30 20.09
N LEU A 11 -65.10 -39.89 20.97
CA LEU A 11 -63.64 -39.96 20.84
C LEU A 11 -63.22 -40.69 19.55
N ARG A 12 -63.86 -41.82 19.23
CA ARG A 12 -63.59 -42.57 17.99
C ARG A 12 -63.91 -41.76 16.73
N LYS A 13 -65.06 -41.07 16.71
CA LYS A 13 -65.44 -40.20 15.59
C LYS A 13 -64.48 -39.03 15.44
N GLY A 14 -64.07 -38.39 16.54
CA GLY A 14 -63.05 -37.34 16.51
C GLY A 14 -61.72 -37.84 15.94
N LEU A 15 -61.26 -39.02 16.37
CA LEU A 15 -60.05 -39.65 15.82
C LEU A 15 -60.19 -39.96 14.32
N GLU A 16 -61.35 -40.43 13.85
CA GLU A 16 -61.60 -40.66 12.43
C GLU A 16 -61.58 -39.36 11.61
N GLU A 17 -62.14 -38.27 12.13
CA GLU A 17 -62.12 -36.95 11.50
C GLU A 17 -60.70 -36.37 11.41
N GLU A 18 -59.91 -36.49 12.48
CA GLU A 18 -58.49 -36.10 12.46
C GLU A 18 -57.69 -36.87 11.41
N ARG A 19 -57.88 -38.19 11.32
CA ARG A 19 -57.23 -39.03 10.30
C ARG A 19 -57.63 -38.61 8.89
N ARG A 20 -58.92 -38.35 8.64
CA ARG A 20 -59.39 -37.83 7.35
C ARG A 20 -58.74 -36.49 7.00
N LEU A 21 -58.62 -35.58 7.95
CA LEU A 21 -57.95 -34.29 7.75
C LEU A 21 -56.46 -34.46 7.43
N GLU A 22 -55.79 -35.41 8.07
CA GLU A 22 -54.40 -35.77 7.73
C GLU A 22 -54.27 -36.31 6.31
N ASP A 23 -55.17 -37.20 5.90
CA ASP A 23 -55.19 -37.76 4.55
C ASP A 23 -55.41 -36.68 3.49
N PHE A 24 -56.33 -35.74 3.72
CA PHE A 24 -56.50 -34.57 2.85
C PHE A 24 -55.25 -33.70 2.79
N LYS A 25 -54.57 -33.45 3.92
CA LYS A 25 -53.30 -32.68 3.96
C LYS A 25 -52.17 -33.39 3.21
N ARG A 26 -52.16 -34.73 3.19
CA ARG A 26 -51.20 -35.54 2.42
C ARG A 26 -51.51 -35.45 0.93
N LEU A 27 -52.76 -35.64 0.52
CA LEU A 27 -53.19 -35.55 -0.88
C LEU A 27 -52.98 -34.16 -1.50
N ARG A 28 -53.20 -33.09 -0.72
CA ARG A 28 -52.92 -31.71 -1.15
C ARG A 28 -51.44 -31.43 -1.39
N ASN A 29 -50.53 -32.25 -0.84
CA ASN A 29 -49.10 -32.09 -1.03
C ASN A 29 -48.61 -32.70 -2.35
N VAL A 30 -48.93 -32.05 -3.47
CA VAL A 30 -48.52 -32.50 -4.81
C VAL A 30 -46.99 -32.52 -4.94
N SER A 31 -46.32 -31.51 -4.40
CA SER A 31 -44.86 -31.35 -4.42
C SER A 31 -44.10 -32.39 -3.56
N LYS A 32 -44.79 -33.14 -2.70
CA LYS A 32 -44.21 -34.07 -1.72
C LYS A 32 -43.13 -33.45 -0.81
N ILE A 33 -43.16 -32.14 -0.61
CA ILE A 33 -42.21 -31.42 0.24
C ILE A 33 -42.40 -31.86 1.71
N SER A 34 -41.29 -31.95 2.45
CA SER A 34 -41.26 -32.27 3.89
C SER A 34 -42.12 -31.29 4.70
N ALA A 35 -42.72 -31.79 5.78
CA ALA A 35 -43.51 -30.97 6.69
C ALA A 35 -42.73 -29.75 7.22
N SER A 36 -41.43 -29.90 7.46
CA SER A 36 -40.57 -28.81 7.94
C SER A 36 -40.40 -27.69 6.90
N HIS A 37 -40.07 -28.04 5.66
CA HIS A 37 -39.94 -27.09 4.56
C HIS A 37 -41.28 -26.40 4.22
N ARG A 38 -42.39 -27.12 4.34
CA ARG A 38 -43.72 -26.52 4.15
C ARG A 38 -44.00 -25.42 5.18
N ARG A 39 -43.68 -25.67 6.46
CA ARG A 39 -43.83 -24.65 7.50
C ARG A 39 -43.00 -23.41 7.21
N GLN A 40 -41.77 -23.59 6.72
CA GLN A 40 -40.93 -22.46 6.31
C GLN A 40 -41.56 -21.63 5.19
N ILE A 41 -42.17 -22.27 4.18
CA ILE A 41 -42.92 -21.58 3.11
C ILE A 41 -44.12 -20.82 3.67
N GLU A 42 -44.80 -21.38 4.68
CA GLU A 42 -45.88 -20.71 5.42
C GLU A 42 -45.39 -19.62 6.39
N GLY A 43 -44.08 -19.35 6.47
CA GLY A 43 -43.49 -18.39 7.41
C GLY A 43 -43.47 -18.86 8.87
N LYS A 44 -43.73 -20.14 9.12
CA LYS A 44 -43.67 -20.76 10.45
C LYS A 44 -42.32 -21.41 10.66
N HIS A 45 -41.92 -21.52 11.92
CA HIS A 45 -40.65 -22.16 12.26
C HIS A 45 -40.59 -23.62 11.77
N PRO A 46 -39.43 -24.13 11.36
CA PRO A 46 -39.28 -25.54 11.00
C PRO A 46 -39.50 -26.45 12.22
N LEU A 47 -39.97 -27.67 11.97
CA LEU A 47 -40.03 -28.72 13.01
C LEU A 47 -38.62 -29.29 13.25
N GLN A 48 -37.90 -29.55 12.16
CA GLN A 48 -36.52 -30.00 12.19
C GLN A 48 -35.62 -28.85 12.66
N GLY A 49 -34.67 -29.17 13.54
CA GLY A 49 -33.72 -28.22 14.12
C GLY A 49 -34.16 -27.67 15.47
N ILE A 50 -35.41 -27.22 15.60
CA ILE A 50 -35.93 -26.65 16.87
C ILE A 50 -36.49 -27.76 17.77
N LEU A 51 -37.52 -28.48 17.30
CA LEU A 51 -38.13 -29.57 18.07
C LEU A 51 -37.33 -30.86 17.90
N TYR A 52 -36.81 -31.09 16.70
CA TYR A 52 -36.05 -32.29 16.36
C TYR A 52 -34.65 -31.92 15.86
N PRO A 53 -33.67 -31.71 16.76
CA PRO A 53 -32.30 -31.39 16.38
C PRO A 53 -31.60 -32.63 15.80
N MET A 54 -31.66 -32.77 14.47
CA MET A 54 -31.04 -33.89 13.74
C MET A 54 -29.53 -33.80 13.58
N GLU A 55 -28.99 -32.58 13.58
CA GLU A 55 -27.59 -32.30 13.33
C GLU A 55 -26.98 -31.56 14.52
N SER A 56 -25.66 -31.70 14.71
CA SER A 56 -24.94 -31.04 15.81
C SER A 56 -25.12 -29.52 15.78
N HIS A 57 -25.10 -28.92 14.57
CA HIS A 57 -25.24 -27.49 14.41
C HIS A 57 -26.61 -26.94 14.86
N HIS A 58 -27.67 -27.75 14.81
CA HIS A 58 -29.00 -27.38 15.31
C HIS A 58 -29.01 -27.13 16.83
N LYS A 59 -28.11 -27.78 17.57
CA LYS A 59 -27.99 -27.63 19.02
C LYS A 59 -27.17 -26.39 19.41
N SER A 60 -26.45 -25.80 18.45
CA SER A 60 -25.62 -24.62 18.70
C SER A 60 -26.48 -23.41 19.09
N GLN A 61 -25.95 -22.61 20.01
CA GLN A 61 -26.54 -21.32 20.41
C GLN A 61 -26.79 -20.42 19.20
N ALA A 62 -25.85 -20.35 18.26
CA ALA A 62 -25.97 -19.50 17.07
C ALA A 62 -27.17 -19.88 16.19
N TYR A 63 -27.44 -21.18 16.03
CA TYR A 63 -28.58 -21.65 15.25
C TYR A 63 -29.90 -21.30 15.95
N ARG A 64 -29.98 -21.51 17.26
CA ARG A 64 -31.18 -21.21 18.05
C ARG A 64 -31.47 -19.71 18.09
N ALA A 65 -30.44 -18.88 18.28
CA ALA A 65 -30.55 -17.42 18.22
C ALA A 65 -31.03 -16.94 16.83
N ASN A 66 -30.52 -17.53 15.74
CA ASN A 66 -30.98 -17.22 14.37
C ASN A 66 -32.45 -17.61 14.16
N MET A 67 -32.87 -18.79 14.64
CA MET A 67 -34.26 -19.22 14.55
C MET A 67 -35.19 -18.32 15.35
N PHE A 68 -34.76 -17.89 16.55
CA PHE A 68 -35.48 -16.89 17.34
C PHE A 68 -35.55 -15.54 16.61
N GLY A 69 -34.46 -15.08 15.97
CA GLY A 69 -34.47 -13.85 15.19
C GLY A 69 -35.42 -13.89 13.98
N LYS A 70 -35.59 -15.06 13.34
CA LYS A 70 -36.48 -15.23 12.18
C LYS A 70 -37.96 -15.37 12.53
N TYR A 71 -38.27 -16.15 13.58
CA TYR A 71 -39.65 -16.54 13.90
C TYR A 71 -40.15 -15.95 15.22
N GLY A 72 -39.30 -15.26 15.97
CA GLY A 72 -39.61 -14.66 17.26
C GLY A 72 -40.01 -15.70 18.31
N GLU A 73 -40.91 -15.28 19.19
CA GLU A 73 -41.46 -16.10 20.27
C GLU A 73 -42.21 -17.35 19.77
N SER A 74 -42.72 -17.33 18.53
CA SER A 74 -43.40 -18.50 17.95
C SER A 74 -42.50 -19.74 17.82
N SER A 75 -41.18 -19.55 17.87
CA SER A 75 -40.18 -20.63 17.90
C SER A 75 -40.10 -21.38 19.23
N GLY A 76 -40.63 -20.83 20.33
CA GLY A 76 -40.54 -21.41 21.68
C GLY A 76 -39.12 -21.46 22.25
N ILE A 77 -38.19 -20.67 21.69
CA ILE A 77 -36.81 -20.56 22.16
C ILE A 77 -36.74 -19.47 23.21
N ASP A 78 -36.06 -19.76 24.33
CA ASP A 78 -35.79 -18.77 25.38
C ASP A 78 -34.91 -17.61 24.83
N PRO A 79 -35.37 -16.35 24.91
CA PRO A 79 -34.58 -15.18 24.49
C PRO A 79 -33.22 -15.08 25.18
N GLY A 80 -33.06 -15.63 26.39
CA GLY A 80 -31.79 -15.63 27.12
C GLY A 80 -30.62 -16.26 26.35
N ILE A 81 -30.93 -17.21 25.45
CA ILE A 81 -29.95 -17.89 24.59
C ILE A 81 -29.29 -16.91 23.60
N CYS A 82 -29.91 -15.77 23.30
CA CYS A 82 -29.34 -14.78 22.40
C CYS A 82 -28.18 -13.99 23.03
N TRP A 83 -28.07 -13.99 24.36
CA TRP A 83 -26.99 -13.33 25.06
C TRP A 83 -25.75 -14.24 25.16
N PRO A 84 -24.54 -13.67 25.06
CA PRO A 84 -23.30 -14.45 25.21
C PRO A 84 -23.24 -15.10 26.60
N THR A 85 -22.56 -16.24 26.69
CA THR A 85 -22.28 -16.84 27.98
C THR A 85 -21.21 -16.03 28.73
N PRO A 86 -21.09 -16.18 30.06
CA PRO A 86 -20.03 -15.52 30.82
C PRO A 86 -18.62 -15.85 30.31
N GLN A 87 -18.43 -17.07 29.78
CA GLN A 87 -17.17 -17.48 29.16
C GLN A 87 -16.93 -16.74 27.83
N ASP A 88 -17.92 -16.68 26.94
CA ASP A 88 -17.79 -15.93 25.69
C ASP A 88 -17.51 -14.43 25.93
N LEU A 89 -18.08 -13.88 27.01
CA LEU A 89 -17.84 -12.50 27.41
C LEU A 89 -16.39 -12.29 27.84
N LEU A 90 -15.82 -13.21 28.62
CA LEU A 90 -14.42 -13.17 29.02
C LEU A 90 -13.50 -13.26 27.79
N GLU A 91 -13.75 -14.21 26.90
CA GLU A 91 -12.97 -14.39 25.67
C GLU A 91 -13.01 -13.15 24.78
N LYS A 92 -14.18 -12.50 24.64
CA LYS A 92 -14.31 -11.24 23.91
C LYS A 92 -13.55 -10.10 24.57
N GLN A 93 -13.61 -9.98 25.89
CA GLN A 93 -12.85 -8.97 26.62
C GLN A 93 -11.33 -9.18 26.46
N GLU A 94 -10.85 -10.43 26.55
CA GLU A 94 -9.44 -10.73 26.32
C GLU A 94 -9.02 -10.45 24.88
N TYR A 95 -9.87 -10.79 23.91
CA TYR A 95 -9.64 -10.46 22.50
C TYR A 95 -9.51 -8.95 22.29
N GLU A 96 -10.42 -8.15 22.85
CA GLU A 96 -10.36 -6.69 22.76
C GLU A 96 -9.09 -6.13 23.43
N LYS A 97 -8.73 -6.65 24.60
CA LYS A 97 -7.51 -6.26 25.31
C LYS A 97 -6.24 -6.53 24.50
N VAL A 98 -6.14 -7.70 23.87
CA VAL A 98 -4.99 -8.07 23.04
C VAL A 98 -4.98 -7.29 21.73
N PHE A 99 -6.12 -7.14 21.08
CA PHE A 99 -6.20 -6.48 19.77
C PHE A 99 -5.91 -4.98 19.85
N TYR A 100 -6.37 -4.32 20.91
CA TYR A 100 -6.15 -2.89 21.13
C TYR A 100 -5.00 -2.59 22.10
N ASP A 101 -4.17 -3.57 22.46
CA ASP A 101 -3.06 -3.44 23.41
C ASP A 101 -3.46 -2.78 24.75
N ASN A 102 -4.69 -2.99 25.21
CA ASN A 102 -5.29 -2.29 26.36
C ASN A 102 -5.26 -0.75 26.25
N LYS A 103 -5.21 -0.20 25.04
CA LYS A 103 -5.22 1.23 24.80
C LYS A 103 -6.64 1.75 24.70
N ASP A 104 -6.91 2.79 25.46
CA ASP A 104 -8.11 3.58 25.28
C ASP A 104 -8.06 4.35 23.97
N LEU A 105 -9.23 4.63 23.40
CA LEU A 105 -9.36 5.41 22.16
C LEU A 105 -8.59 6.74 22.22
N PHE A 106 -8.61 7.42 23.38
CA PHE A 106 -7.88 8.66 23.60
C PHE A 106 -6.36 8.52 23.43
N ILE A 107 -5.79 7.40 23.88
CA ILE A 107 -4.36 7.12 23.74
C ILE A 107 -4.03 6.90 22.26
N ILE A 108 -4.84 6.11 21.56
CA ILE A 108 -4.67 5.85 20.12
C ILE A 108 -4.72 7.16 19.32
N MET A 109 -5.68 8.04 19.62
CA MET A 109 -5.80 9.35 18.97
C MET A 109 -4.59 10.23 19.25
N LYS A 110 -4.08 10.23 20.49
CA LYS A 110 -2.89 11.00 20.86
C LYS A 110 -1.65 10.50 20.13
N GLU A 111 -1.41 9.19 20.12
CA GLU A 111 -0.28 8.59 19.39
C GLU A 111 -0.34 8.93 17.90
N GLN A 112 -1.54 8.93 17.30
CA GLN A 112 -1.72 9.30 15.90
C GLN A 112 -1.38 10.78 15.67
N SER A 113 -1.86 11.68 16.54
CA SER A 113 -1.54 13.11 16.43
C SER A 113 -0.04 13.39 16.60
N GLU A 114 0.66 12.66 17.47
CA GLU A 114 2.11 12.79 17.67
C GLU A 114 2.89 12.29 16.44
N LYS A 115 2.42 11.21 15.80
CA LYS A 115 3.01 10.72 14.53
C LYS A 115 2.84 11.74 13.41
N GLU A 116 1.65 12.32 13.29
CA GLU A 116 1.36 13.34 12.27
C GLU A 116 2.23 14.58 12.46
N ALA A 117 2.33 15.10 13.70
CA ALA A 117 3.20 16.22 14.02
C ALA A 117 4.69 15.92 13.73
N ALA A 118 5.14 14.69 13.98
CA ALA A 118 6.52 14.29 13.67
C ALA A 118 6.79 14.19 12.16
N VAL A 119 5.79 13.84 11.35
CA VAL A 119 5.89 13.85 9.89
C VAL A 119 5.92 15.28 9.38
N GLU A 120 5.02 16.14 9.84
CA GLU A 120 4.95 17.54 9.44
C GLU A 120 6.27 18.27 9.75
N GLU A 121 6.86 18.03 10.92
CA GLU A 121 8.15 18.61 11.29
C GLU A 121 9.30 18.14 10.38
N LYS A 122 9.28 16.88 9.94
CA LYS A 122 10.28 16.36 8.98
C LYS A 122 10.11 17.00 7.60
N GLU A 123 8.88 17.16 7.14
CA GLU A 123 8.57 17.81 5.88
C GLU A 123 8.99 19.28 5.90
N ARG A 124 8.65 20.01 6.97
CA ARG A 124 9.09 21.39 7.21
C ARG A 124 10.59 21.54 7.14
N ARG A 125 11.36 20.70 7.84
CA ARG A 125 12.83 20.74 7.80
C ARG A 125 13.37 20.49 6.39
N ARG A 126 12.80 19.53 5.68
CA ARG A 126 13.17 19.22 4.30
C ARG A 126 12.90 20.41 3.38
N GLU A 127 11.74 21.05 3.52
CA GLU A 127 11.39 22.24 2.75
C GLU A 127 12.34 23.40 3.04
N GLU A 128 12.71 23.63 4.30
CA GLU A 128 13.69 24.65 4.67
C GLU A 128 15.06 24.40 4.03
N GLU A 129 15.53 23.15 4.01
CA GLU A 129 16.78 22.76 3.35
C GLU A 129 16.71 22.98 1.83
N ILE A 130 15.60 22.57 1.20
CA ILE A 130 15.36 22.79 -0.23
C ILE A 130 15.38 24.29 -0.54
N LEU A 131 14.71 25.13 0.26
CA LEU A 131 14.69 26.57 0.07
C LEU A 131 16.09 27.19 0.21
N LYS A 132 16.90 26.73 1.18
CA LYS A 132 18.31 27.16 1.31
C LYS A 132 19.12 26.79 0.08
N ASN A 133 18.93 25.57 -0.45
CA ASN A 133 19.63 25.09 -1.64
C ASN A 133 19.20 25.85 -2.90
N ILE A 134 17.90 26.13 -3.07
CA ILE A 134 17.37 26.92 -4.18
C ILE A 134 17.96 28.34 -4.16
N LYS A 135 18.04 28.98 -2.99
CA LYS A 135 18.68 30.31 -2.86
C LYS A 135 20.15 30.30 -3.29
N ASN A 136 20.86 29.21 -3.04
CA ASN A 136 22.27 29.04 -3.42
C ASN A 136 22.48 28.49 -4.84
N MET A 137 21.40 28.15 -5.54
CA MET A 137 21.44 27.47 -6.85
C MET A 137 22.05 28.37 -7.92
N ASP A 138 21.61 29.62 -8.01
CA ASP A 138 22.06 30.54 -9.06
C ASP A 138 23.56 30.81 -8.99
N LYS A 139 24.08 30.98 -7.76
CA LYS A 139 25.52 31.14 -7.51
C LYS A 139 26.28 29.89 -7.95
N SER A 140 25.83 28.72 -7.53
CA SER A 140 26.45 27.43 -7.87
C SER A 140 26.46 27.19 -9.39
N LEU A 141 25.39 27.57 -10.07
CA LEU A 141 25.24 27.44 -11.52
C LEU A 141 26.17 28.41 -12.26
N LEU A 142 26.33 29.64 -11.78
CA LEU A 142 27.29 30.60 -12.33
C LEU A 142 28.73 30.11 -12.17
N GLU A 143 29.09 29.61 -10.99
CA GLU A 143 30.42 29.03 -10.73
C GLU A 143 30.70 27.83 -11.65
N TRP A 144 29.71 26.94 -11.82
CA TRP A 144 29.81 25.80 -12.73
C TRP A 144 29.99 26.22 -14.20
N LYS A 145 29.17 27.17 -14.69
CA LYS A 145 29.31 27.72 -16.04
C LYS A 145 30.69 28.35 -16.24
N ASN A 146 31.19 29.09 -15.25
CA ASN A 146 32.53 29.67 -15.30
C ASN A 146 33.62 28.60 -15.37
N ARG A 147 33.52 27.52 -14.60
CA ARG A 147 34.47 26.40 -14.68
C ARG A 147 34.47 25.74 -16.06
N ILE A 148 33.30 25.49 -16.64
CA ILE A 148 33.18 24.94 -18.01
C ILE A 148 33.79 25.88 -19.03
N ASN A 149 33.45 27.17 -18.97
CA ASN A 149 33.98 28.17 -19.90
C ASN A 149 35.51 28.29 -19.80
N MET A 150 36.07 28.22 -18.59
CA MET A 150 37.52 28.23 -18.39
C MET A 150 38.19 26.98 -18.96
N ARG A 151 37.61 25.80 -18.74
CA ARG A 151 38.10 24.53 -19.32
C ARG A 151 38.04 24.57 -20.85
N ASN A 152 36.93 25.02 -21.43
CA ASN A 152 36.76 25.14 -22.89
C ASN A 152 37.75 26.15 -23.48
N LYS A 153 37.96 27.31 -22.83
CA LYS A 153 38.96 28.29 -23.28
C LYS A 153 40.39 27.75 -23.20
N GLN A 154 40.71 26.93 -22.21
CA GLN A 154 42.02 26.28 -22.11
C GLN A 154 42.20 25.25 -23.23
N ALA A 155 41.22 24.36 -23.43
CA ALA A 155 41.25 23.38 -24.50
C ALA A 155 41.35 24.03 -25.90
N GLU A 156 40.63 25.11 -26.14
CA GLU A 156 40.69 25.83 -27.42
C GLU A 156 42.06 26.51 -27.62
N LYS A 157 42.63 27.10 -26.56
CA LYS A 157 44.00 27.66 -26.62
C LYS A 157 45.03 26.58 -26.93
N GLU A 158 44.92 25.40 -26.33
CA GLU A 158 45.81 24.27 -26.61
C GLU A 158 45.62 23.76 -28.04
N ARG A 159 44.39 23.65 -28.53
CA ARG A 159 44.08 23.29 -29.92
C ARG A 159 44.72 24.28 -30.89
N ILE A 160 44.51 25.59 -30.69
CA ILE A 160 45.08 26.65 -31.55
C ILE A 160 46.61 26.60 -31.53
N ARG A 161 47.23 26.41 -30.35
CA ARG A 161 48.69 26.27 -30.23
C ARG A 161 49.22 25.08 -31.01
N LYS A 162 48.60 23.90 -30.86
CA LYS A 162 48.98 22.69 -31.61
C LYS A 162 48.84 22.89 -33.12
N LEU A 163 47.74 23.50 -33.57
CA LEU A 163 47.54 23.82 -34.99
C LEU A 163 48.58 24.80 -35.53
N ALA A 164 48.99 25.80 -34.75
CA ALA A 164 50.04 26.74 -35.14
C ALA A 164 51.39 26.03 -35.31
N ILE A 165 51.76 25.15 -34.36
CA ILE A 165 53.00 24.37 -34.42
C ILE A 165 53.00 23.44 -35.65
N LEU A 166 51.90 22.73 -35.88
CA LEU A 166 51.78 21.85 -37.05
C LEU A 166 51.84 22.63 -38.37
N LYS A 167 51.29 23.85 -38.43
CA LYS A 167 51.36 24.71 -39.62
C LYS A 167 52.79 25.16 -39.92
N GLU A 168 53.54 25.56 -38.89
CA GLU A 168 54.95 25.95 -39.05
C GLU A 168 55.82 24.77 -39.48
N LEU A 169 55.63 23.60 -38.87
CA LEU A 169 56.33 22.39 -39.28
C LEU A 169 55.99 21.97 -40.72
N ARG A 170 54.72 22.11 -41.13
CA ARG A 170 54.30 21.90 -42.53
C ARG A 170 55.00 22.85 -43.50
N GLN A 171 55.24 24.11 -43.11
CA GLN A 171 55.98 25.08 -43.93
C GLN A 171 57.47 24.73 -44.02
N GLU A 172 58.06 24.19 -42.95
CA GLU A 172 59.47 23.80 -42.89
C GLU A 172 59.77 22.52 -43.68
N TYR A 173 58.87 21.52 -43.60
CA TYR A 173 59.06 20.21 -44.25
C TYR A 173 58.40 20.09 -45.64
N GLY A 174 57.39 20.89 -45.95
CA GLY A 174 56.66 20.86 -47.22
C GLY A 174 55.61 19.74 -47.36
N TYR A 175 55.43 18.89 -46.35
CA TYR A 175 54.41 17.83 -46.27
C TYR A 175 53.72 17.83 -44.90
N GLU A 176 52.64 17.03 -44.75
CA GLU A 176 51.88 16.94 -43.50
C GLU A 176 52.66 16.13 -42.43
N VAL A 177 52.75 16.70 -41.23
CA VAL A 177 53.57 16.16 -40.15
C VAL A 177 52.69 15.36 -39.19
N ASP A 178 52.83 14.03 -39.25
CA ASP A 178 52.08 13.11 -38.39
C ASP A 178 52.72 12.97 -37.00
N PRO A 179 51.94 13.11 -35.90
CA PRO A 179 52.43 12.94 -34.53
C PRO A 179 52.88 11.52 -34.16
N ASP A 180 52.38 10.50 -34.87
CA ASP A 180 52.64 9.09 -34.55
C ASP A 180 54.03 8.61 -35.00
N ILE A 181 54.71 9.38 -35.86
CA ILE A 181 56.06 9.08 -36.35
C ILE A 181 57.10 9.59 -35.31
N PRO A 182 57.99 8.74 -34.77
CA PRO A 182 58.92 9.14 -33.71
C PRO A 182 59.83 10.36 -34.03
N SER A 183 60.25 10.50 -35.29
CA SER A 183 61.08 11.63 -35.74
C SER A 183 60.31 12.96 -35.71
N HIS A 184 59.03 12.93 -36.08
CA HIS A 184 58.15 14.10 -36.06
C HIS A 184 57.75 14.47 -34.63
N ALA A 185 57.46 13.48 -33.78
CA ALA A 185 57.16 13.69 -32.36
C ALA A 185 58.28 14.44 -31.63
N SER A 186 59.56 14.10 -31.89
CA SER A 186 60.71 14.80 -31.31
C SER A 186 60.76 16.28 -31.71
N LYS A 187 60.53 16.59 -32.99
CA LYS A 187 60.52 17.98 -33.48
C LYS A 187 59.31 18.78 -32.99
N ILE A 188 58.14 18.15 -32.87
CA ILE A 188 56.95 18.78 -32.27
C ILE A 188 57.27 19.16 -30.82
N ALA A 189 57.89 18.27 -30.04
CA ALA A 189 58.26 18.52 -28.66
C ALA A 189 59.31 19.64 -28.49
N GLU A 190 60.30 19.72 -29.39
CA GLU A 190 61.30 20.80 -29.40
C GLU A 190 60.64 22.17 -29.64
N LYS A 191 59.74 22.26 -30.64
CA LYS A 191 59.00 23.50 -30.92
C LYS A 191 58.02 23.86 -29.80
N GLU A 192 57.32 22.88 -29.22
CA GLU A 192 56.47 23.10 -28.04
C GLU A 192 57.28 23.68 -26.86
N ALA A 193 58.51 23.21 -26.64
CA ALA A 193 59.41 23.74 -25.61
C ALA A 193 59.84 25.19 -25.91
N GLU A 194 60.18 25.51 -27.16
CA GLU A 194 60.50 26.88 -27.58
C GLU A 194 59.31 27.84 -27.38
N TYR A 195 58.10 27.43 -27.76
CA TYR A 195 56.88 28.19 -27.55
C TYR A 195 56.60 28.42 -26.06
N LEU A 196 56.83 27.40 -25.23
CA LEU A 196 56.67 27.51 -23.78
C LEU A 196 57.68 28.47 -23.15
N GLN A 197 58.94 28.52 -23.62
CA GLN A 197 59.92 29.49 -23.16
C GLN A 197 59.54 30.92 -23.54
N LYS A 198 59.15 31.14 -24.81
CA LYS A 198 58.66 32.44 -25.29
C LYS A 198 57.44 32.93 -24.50
N GLU A 199 56.50 32.05 -24.16
CA GLU A 199 55.36 32.42 -23.31
C GLU A 199 55.76 32.75 -21.87
N LYS A 200 56.72 32.02 -21.29
CA LYS A 200 57.23 32.31 -19.94
C LYS A 200 57.92 33.66 -19.88
N GLU A 201 58.74 33.99 -20.87
CA GLU A 201 59.43 35.29 -20.99
C GLU A 201 58.43 36.43 -21.20
N ALA A 202 57.45 36.27 -22.09
CA ALA A 202 56.39 37.25 -22.31
C ALA A 202 55.54 37.48 -21.04
N LYS A 203 55.28 36.42 -20.25
CA LYS A 203 54.59 36.54 -18.95
C LYS A 203 55.44 37.28 -17.91
N LYS A 204 56.75 37.00 -17.84
CA LYS A 204 57.69 37.72 -16.95
C LYS A 204 57.78 39.20 -17.31
N ALA A 205 57.88 39.53 -18.60
CA ALA A 205 57.92 40.92 -19.08
C ALA A 205 56.62 41.68 -18.74
N LYS A 206 55.44 41.08 -18.96
CA LYS A 206 54.14 41.68 -18.59
C LYS A 206 53.98 41.89 -17.09
N LYS A 207 54.53 40.99 -16.26
CA LYS A 207 54.52 41.12 -14.80
C LYS A 207 55.44 42.26 -14.33
N ASN A 208 56.63 42.40 -14.93
CA ASN A 208 57.57 43.48 -14.61
C ASN A 208 57.03 44.85 -15.03
N ALA A 209 56.41 44.96 -16.20
CA ALA A 209 55.79 46.20 -16.66
C ALA A 209 54.63 46.65 -15.76
N LYS A 210 53.84 45.72 -15.21
CA LYS A 210 52.73 46.01 -14.30
C LYS A 210 53.17 46.37 -12.86
N MET A 211 54.43 46.11 -12.51
CA MET A 211 55.02 46.47 -11.21
C MET A 211 55.76 47.83 -11.26
N GLN A 212 56.03 48.36 -12.46
CA GLN A 212 56.68 49.66 -12.68
C GLN A 212 55.69 50.81 -12.92
N THR A 213 54.38 50.49 -12.93
CA THR A 213 53.25 51.42 -12.95
C THR A 213 52.45 51.26 -11.67
#